data_AF-A0A847FEP6-F1
#
_entry.id   AF-A0A847FEP6-F1
#
_cell.length_a   1.000
_cell.length_b   1.000
_cell.length_c   1.000
_cell.angle_alpha   90.00
_cell.angle_beta   90.00
_cell.angle_gamma   90.00
#
_symmetry.space_group_name_H-M   'P 1'
#
loop_
_entity.id
_entity.type
_entity.pdbx_description
1 polymer ?
#
loop_
_entity_poly.entity_id
_entity_poly.type
_entity_poly.pdbx_seq_one_letter_code
_entity_poly.pdbx_strand_id
1 'polypeptide(L)' 'MTEYIVAGVDIGSTTAKAVILKNGEFLLGRIEPTGSNPAHAGREIMESAIIDSGYDKSLLG' A
#
# COMPACT_ATOMS: atom_id res chain seq x y z
N MET A 1 -9.39 19.92 -10.57
CA MET A 1 -9.10 19.33 -9.24
C MET A 1 -7.82 18.54 -9.38
N THR A 2 -6.88 18.72 -8.46
CA THR A 2 -5.65 17.94 -8.42
C THR A 2 -6.00 16.49 -8.07
N GLU A 3 -5.53 15.52 -8.85
CA GLU A 3 -5.68 14.11 -8.47
C GLU A 3 -4.67 13.77 -7.36
N TYR A 4 -5.12 13.08 -6.31
CA TYR A 4 -4.26 12.60 -5.23
C TYR A 4 -4.46 11.10 -5.01
N ILE A 5 -3.34 10.41 -4.86
CA ILE A 5 -3.29 9.00 -4.49
C ILE A 5 -2.62 8.87 -3.13
N VAL A 6 -3.20 8.09 -2.25
CA VAL A 6 -2.66 7.84 -0.91
C VAL A 6 -2.65 6.35 -0.61
N ALA A 7 -1.63 5.92 0.12
CA ALA A 7 -1.52 4.56 0.62
C ALA A 7 -1.63 4.57 2.15
N GLY A 8 -2.53 3.76 2.70
CA GLY A 8 -2.55 3.43 4.12
C GLY A 8 -1.91 2.06 4.34
N VAL A 9 -1.01 1.94 5.31
CA VAL A 9 -0.35 0.68 5.67
C VAL A 9 -0.62 0.36 7.14
N ASP A 10 -1.11 -0.84 7.41
CA ASP A 10 -1.34 -1.38 8.75
C ASP A 10 -0.50 -2.65 8.93
N ILE A 11 0.40 -2.64 9.91
CA ILE A 11 1.35 -3.73 10.14
C ILE A 11 1.01 -4.39 11.48
N GLY A 12 0.24 -5.47 11.42
CA GLY A 12 -0.09 -6.29 12.58
C GLY A 12 0.98 -7.35 12.88
N SER A 13 0.82 -8.05 14.01
CA SER A 13 1.72 -9.16 14.40
C SER A 13 1.62 -10.38 13.47
N THR A 14 0.47 -10.58 12.82
CA THR A 14 0.21 -11.74 11.95
C THR A 14 0.18 -11.36 10.47
N THR A 15 -0.44 -10.23 10.15
CA THR A 15 -0.60 -9.77 8.77
C THR A 15 -0.27 -8.30 8.63
N ALA A 16 0.34 -7.93 7.52
CA ALA A 16 0.41 -6.57 7.04
C ALA A 16 -0.72 -6.33 6.02
N LYS A 17 -1.17 -5.08 5.91
CA LYS A 17 -2.22 -4.65 4.99
C LYS A 17 -1.82 -3.34 4.33
N ALA A 18 -2.20 -3.18 3.08
CA ALA A 18 -2.11 -1.90 2.37
C ALA A 18 -3.44 -1.59 1.68
N VAL A 19 -3.82 -0.32 1.68
CA VAL A 19 -4.97 0.21 0.93
C VAL A 19 -4.52 1.40 0.12
N ILE A 20 -4.89 1.42 -1.16
CA ILE A 20 -4.70 2.56 -2.06
C ILE A 20 -6.04 3.26 -2.24
N LEU A 21 -6.05 4.57 -2.01
CA LEU A 21 -7.19 5.44 -2.30
C LEU A 21 -6.84 6.41 -3.42
N LYS A 22 -7.76 6.64 -4.34
CA LYS A 22 -7.69 7.69 -5.36
C LYS A 22 -8.78 8.71 -5.09
N ASN A 23 -8.41 9.96 -4.86
CA ASN A 23 -9.35 11.04 -4.56
C ASN A 23 -10.31 10.74 -3.39
N GLY A 24 -9.86 9.94 -2.41
CA GLY A 24 -10.67 9.50 -1.27
C GLY A 24 -11.53 8.25 -1.56
N GLU A 25 -11.58 7.76 -2.79
CA GLU A 25 -12.28 6.53 -3.16
C GLU A 25 -11.34 5.32 -3.08
N PHE A 26 -11.88 4.18 -2.66
CA PHE A 26 -11.14 2.92 -2.62
C PHE A 26 -10.78 2.45 -4.03
N LEU A 27 -9.49 2.20 -4.25
CA LEU A 27 -8.99 1.66 -5.52
C LEU A 27 -8.63 0.17 -5.38
N LEU A 28 -7.80 -0.16 -4.40
CA LEU A 28 -7.25 -1.51 -4.22
C LEU A 28 -6.82 -1.71 -2.75
N GLY A 29 -6.85 -2.96 -2.28
CA GLY A 29 -6.23 -3.36 -1.03
C GLY A 29 -5.50 -4.70 -1.15
N ARG A 30 -4.47 -4.89 -0.34
CA ARG A 30 -3.71 -6.14 -0.20
C ARG A 30 -3.58 -6.54 1.26
N ILE A 31 -3.47 -7.84 1.49
CA ILE A 31 -3.19 -8.43 2.80
C ILE A 31 -2.15 -9.53 2.59
N GLU A 32 -1.07 -9.49 3.36
CA GLU A 32 0.01 -10.49 3.31
C GLU A 32 0.43 -10.86 4.74
N PRO A 33 1.04 -12.03 4.98
CA PRO A 33 1.63 -12.36 6.28
C PRO A 33 2.74 -11.37 6.66
N THR A 34 2.81 -10.95 7.94
CA THR A 34 3.87 -10.03 8.41
C THR A 34 5.24 -10.71 8.47
N GLY A 35 5.27 -12.00 8.78
CA GLY A 35 6.53 -12.72 9.01
C GLY A 35 7.31 -12.19 10.22
N SER A 36 8.64 -12.29 10.16
CA SER A 36 9.54 -11.98 11.28
C SER A 36 10.11 -10.55 11.26
N ASN A 37 9.89 -9.79 10.17
CA ASN A 37 10.38 -8.42 10.04
C ASN A 37 9.24 -7.47 9.63
N PRO A 38 8.57 -6.82 10.60
CA PRO A 38 7.43 -5.95 10.34
C PRO A 38 7.74 -4.76 9.42
N ALA A 39 8.93 -4.17 9.55
CA ALA A 39 9.33 -3.03 8.72
C ALA A 39 9.49 -3.42 7.24
N HIS A 40 10.06 -4.61 7.00
CA HIS A 40 10.17 -5.16 5.66
C HIS A 40 8.79 -5.50 5.09
N ALA A 41 7.93 -6.17 5.85
CA ALA A 41 6.58 -6.51 5.42
C ALA A 41 5.74 -5.27 5.05
N GLY A 42 5.82 -4.21 5.85
CA GLY A 42 5.16 -2.94 5.56
C GLY A 42 5.63 -2.31 4.25
N ARG A 43 6.93 -2.36 3.98
CA ARG A 43 7.49 -1.89 2.71
C ARG A 43 7.00 -2.72 1.52
N GLU A 44 7.13 -4.04 1.61
CA GLU A 44 6.79 -4.95 0.51
C GLU A 44 5.32 -4.86 0.13
N ILE A 45 4.42 -4.83 1.12
CA ILE A 45 2.99 -4.77 0.83
C ILE A 45 2.57 -3.41 0.26
N MET A 46 3.21 -2.31 0.71
CA MET A 46 3.00 -0.99 0.12
C MET A 46 3.46 -0.95 -1.33
N GLU A 47 4.69 -1.40 -1.61
CA GLU A 47 5.25 -1.42 -2.97
C GLU A 47 4.41 -2.30 -3.89
N SER A 48 3.99 -3.47 -3.41
CA SER A 48 3.11 -4.38 -4.15
C SER A 48 1.74 -3.78 -4.44
N ALA A 49 1.13 -3.10 -3.47
CA ALA A 49 -0.16 -2.44 -3.66
C ALA A 49 -0.08 -1.26 -4.65
N ILE A 50 1.03 -0.52 -4.66
CA ILE A 50 1.26 0.56 -5.64
C ILE A 50 1.38 -0.03 -7.06
N ILE A 51 2.19 -1.09 -7.23
CA ILE A 51 2.36 -1.76 -8.53
C ILE A 51 1.01 -2.26 -9.05
N ASP A 52 0.23 -2.96 -8.23
CA ASP A 52 -1.07 -3.51 -8.63
C ASP A 52 -2.11 -2.42 -8.93
N SER A 53 -1.97 -1.24 -8.33
CA SER A 53 -2.82 -0.09 -8.63
C SER A 53 -2.53 0.54 -10.00
N GLY A 54 -1.48 0.09 -10.69
CA GLY A 54 -1.06 0.60 -12.00
C GLY A 54 -0.30 1.92 -11.91
N TYR A 55 0.13 2.32 -10.72
CA TYR A 55 0.91 3.53 -10.48
C TYR A 55 2.38 3.18 -10.27
N ASP A 56 3.25 4.08 -10.71
CA ASP A 56 4.69 3.96 -10.47
C ASP A 56 5.08 4.92 -9.35
N LYS A 57 5.72 4.41 -8.30
CA LYS A 57 6.19 5.22 -7.17
C LYS A 57 7.16 6.33 -7.60
N SER A 58 7.92 6.14 -8.68
CA SER A 58 8.79 7.19 -9.23
C SER A 58 8.04 8.40 -9.79
N LEU A 59 6.73 8.25 -10.02
CA LEU A 59 5.83 9.30 -10.48
C LEU A 59 5.05 9.95 -9.33
N LEU A 60 5.23 9.49 -8.09
CA LEU A 60 4.55 9.97 -6.90
C LEU A 60 5.55 10.74 -6.02
N GLY A 61 5.48 12.07 -6.09
CA GLY A 61 6.33 13.02 -5.34
C GLY A 61 5.68 13.50 -4.06
#